data_AF-A0A3D0SPR5-F1
#
_entry.id   AF-A0A3D0SPR5-F1
#
_cell.length_a   1.000
_cell.length_b   1.000
_cell.length_c   1.000
_cell.angle_alpha   90.00
_cell.angle_beta   90.00
_cell.angle_gamma   90.00
#
_symmetry.space_group_name_H-M   'P 1'
#
loop_
_entity.id
_entity.type
_entity.pdbx_description
1 polymer ?
#
loop_
_entity_poly.entity_id
_entity_poly.type
_entity_poly.pdbx_seq_one_letter_code
_entity_poly.pdbx_strand_id
1 'polypeptide(L)'
;MGVKPSSASHGSNLVTITIAAIGVVYGDIGTSPLYAMRECFDGSHSVLPNHDNVLGILSLIFWSLIIVISIKYIIFVMRADNRGEGGILALLALTLHHFRGTDRQRHWLIMLGIFGATLFYGDGVITPAISVLSA
;
A
#
# COMPACT_ATOMS: atom_id res chain seq x y z
N MET A 1 2.30 29.27 -42.53
CA MET A 1 2.67 27.90 -42.12
C MET A 1 1.89 27.55 -40.86
N GLY A 2 0.79 26.83 -40.99
CA GLY A 2 -0.09 26.47 -39.87
C GLY A 2 0.44 25.25 -39.12
N VAL A 3 0.74 25.42 -37.84
CA VAL A 3 1.06 24.32 -36.93
C VAL A 3 -0.20 23.49 -36.71
N LYS A 4 -0.21 22.25 -37.21
CA LYS A 4 -1.23 21.25 -36.88
C LYS A 4 -1.07 20.86 -35.40
N PRO A 5 -2.10 20.93 -34.56
CA PRO A 5 -2.04 20.32 -33.24
C PRO A 5 -2.03 18.80 -33.41
N SER A 6 -0.98 18.16 -32.93
CA SER A 6 -0.89 16.70 -32.82
C SER A 6 -1.94 16.22 -31.81
N SER A 7 -2.93 15.48 -32.29
CA SER A 7 -3.90 14.78 -31.45
C SER A 7 -3.18 13.71 -30.61
N ALA A 8 -2.82 14.05 -29.38
CA ALA A 8 -2.27 13.11 -28.42
C ALA A 8 -3.34 12.05 -28.09
N SER A 9 -3.01 10.78 -28.35
CA SER A 9 -3.84 9.61 -28.04
C SER A 9 -3.99 9.44 -26.53
N HIS A 10 -4.93 10.18 -25.93
CA HIS A 10 -5.20 10.15 -24.49
C HIS A 10 -5.53 8.73 -23.97
N GLY A 11 -6.12 7.85 -24.78
CA GLY A 11 -6.46 6.48 -24.37
C GLY A 11 -5.27 5.52 -24.22
N SER A 12 -4.21 5.69 -25.02
CA SER A 12 -3.04 4.80 -24.96
C SER A 12 -2.18 5.07 -23.72
N ASN A 13 -2.04 6.33 -23.33
CA ASN A 13 -1.28 6.70 -22.13
C ASN A 13 -1.96 6.24 -20.83
N LEU A 14 -3.29 6.24 -20.76
CA LEU A 14 -4.01 5.83 -19.54
C LEU A 14 -3.82 4.34 -19.24
N VAL A 15 -3.87 3.48 -20.26
CA VAL A 15 -3.63 2.04 -20.07
C VAL A 15 -2.21 1.79 -19.59
N THR A 16 -1.21 2.46 -20.20
CA THR A 16 0.20 2.34 -19.79
C THR A 16 0.41 2.80 -18.35
N ILE A 17 -0.16 3.95 -17.96
CA ILE A 17 -0.05 4.48 -16.58
C ILE A 17 -0.76 3.55 -15.58
N THR A 18 -1.90 2.98 -15.96
CA THR A 18 -2.65 2.05 -15.09
C THR A 18 -1.86 0.76 -14.86
N ILE A 19 -1.28 0.17 -15.92
CA ILE A 19 -0.44 -1.02 -15.79
C ILE A 19 0.80 -0.72 -14.95
N ALA A 20 1.44 0.43 -15.17
CA ALA A 20 2.59 0.86 -14.37
C ALA A 20 2.21 1.02 -12.89
N ALA A 21 1.08 1.66 -12.59
CA ALA A 21 0.58 1.82 -11.22
C ALA A 21 0.26 0.48 -10.55
N ILE A 22 -0.42 -0.44 -11.26
CA ILE A 22 -0.69 -1.80 -10.76
C ILE A 22 0.64 -2.53 -10.49
N GLY A 23 1.62 -2.42 -11.40
CA GLY A 23 2.94 -3.03 -11.24
C GLY A 23 3.67 -2.54 -10.00
N VAL A 24 3.63 -1.23 -9.72
CA VAL A 24 4.22 -0.65 -8.50
C VAL A 24 3.53 -1.18 -7.24
N VAL A 25 2.19 -1.19 -7.21
CA VAL A 25 1.42 -1.65 -6.05
C VAL A 25 1.64 -3.15 -5.78
N TYR A 26 1.61 -3.98 -6.81
CA TYR A 26 1.89 -5.42 -6.66
C TYR A 26 3.35 -5.69 -6.30
N GLY A 27 4.28 -4.86 -6.79
CA GLY A 27 5.68 -4.93 -6.43
C GLY A 27 5.89 -4.68 -4.93
N ASP A 28 5.31 -3.60 -4.40
CA ASP A 28 5.39 -3.22 -2.98
C ASP A 28 4.83 -4.33 -2.07
N ILE A 29 3.64 -4.85 -2.41
CA ILE A 29 2.99 -5.97 -1.73
C ILE A 29 3.89 -7.21 -1.66
N GLY A 30 4.61 -7.50 -2.74
CA GLY A 30 5.44 -8.71 -2.88
C GLY A 30 6.78 -8.64 -2.15
N THR A 31 7.31 -7.44 -1.84
CA THR A 31 8.62 -7.30 -1.19
C THR A 31 8.60 -7.85 0.24
N SER A 32 7.55 -7.59 1.00
CA SER A 32 7.41 -8.02 2.40
C SER A 32 7.50 -9.54 2.60
N PRO A 33 6.76 -10.38 1.84
CA PRO A 33 6.96 -11.84 1.86
C PRO A 33 8.37 -12.30 1.50
N LEU A 34 9.04 -11.64 0.56
CA LEU A 34 10.40 -12.01 0.16
C LEU A 34 11.39 -11.78 1.29
N TYR A 35 11.27 -10.67 2.04
CA TYR A 35 12.05 -10.47 3.26
C TYR A 35 11.73 -11.50 4.33
N ALA A 36 10.45 -11.79 4.55
CA ALA A 36 10.05 -12.77 5.55
C ALA A 36 10.63 -14.15 5.21
N MET A 37 10.60 -14.58 3.95
CA MET A 37 11.24 -15.84 3.53
C MET A 37 12.75 -15.81 3.76
N ARG A 38 13.43 -14.73 3.36
CA ARG A 38 14.87 -14.60 3.56
C ARG A 38 15.23 -14.65 5.04
N GLU A 39 14.51 -13.95 5.90
CA GLU A 39 14.77 -13.94 7.34
C GLU A 39 14.48 -15.31 7.99
N CYS A 40 13.48 -16.06 7.50
CA CYS A 40 13.20 -17.41 7.99
C CYS A 40 14.32 -18.42 7.71
N PHE A 41 15.08 -18.27 6.61
CA PHE A 41 16.11 -19.23 6.19
C PHE A 41 17.55 -18.74 6.39
N ASP A 42 17.81 -17.43 6.33
CA ASP A 42 19.14 -16.82 6.44
C ASP A 42 19.28 -15.92 7.69
N GLY A 43 18.23 -15.78 8.50
CA GLY A 43 18.22 -14.94 9.70
C GLY A 43 18.93 -15.56 10.90
N SER A 44 19.03 -14.79 11.99
CA SER A 44 19.72 -15.19 13.24
C SER A 44 19.15 -16.47 13.88
N HIS A 45 17.89 -16.81 13.61
CA HIS A 45 17.20 -18.00 14.13
C HIS A 45 16.66 -18.83 12.96
N SER A 46 17.50 -19.10 11.96
CA SER A 46 17.08 -19.78 10.74
C SER A 46 16.52 -21.18 11.00
N VAL A 47 15.45 -21.50 10.29
CA VAL A 47 14.85 -22.83 10.28
C VAL A 47 15.55 -23.65 9.19
N LEU A 48 15.90 -24.90 9.51
CA LEU A 48 16.45 -25.82 8.51
C LEU A 48 15.49 -25.90 7.30
N PRO A 49 15.99 -25.72 6.06
CA PRO A 49 15.20 -25.78 4.84
C PRO A 49 14.83 -27.24 4.50
N ASN A 50 14.04 -27.85 5.38
CA ASN A 50 13.38 -29.12 5.16
C ASN A 50 12.06 -28.90 4.42
N HIS A 51 11.63 -29.88 3.64
CA HIS A 51 10.41 -29.85 2.84
C HIS A 51 9.19 -29.35 3.64
N ASP A 52 9.00 -29.87 4.85
CA ASP A 52 7.86 -29.54 5.70
C ASP A 52 7.90 -28.09 6.19
N ASN A 53 9.10 -27.57 6.50
CA ASN A 53 9.28 -26.19 6.96
C ASN A 53 9.07 -25.19 5.82
N VAL A 54 9.53 -25.52 4.61
CA VAL A 54 9.30 -24.71 3.41
C VAL A 54 7.81 -24.59 3.11
N LEU A 55 7.09 -25.73 3.10
CA LEU A 55 5.65 -25.72 2.88
C LEU A 55 4.89 -25.01 4.01
N GLY A 56 5.33 -25.17 5.26
CA GLY A 56 4.77 -24.46 6.41
C GLY A 56 4.87 -22.94 6.27
N ILE A 57 6.07 -22.43 5.98
CA ILE A 57 6.32 -20.98 5.80
C ILE A 57 5.55 -20.46 4.60
N LEU A 58 5.55 -21.18 3.47
CA LEU A 58 4.82 -20.78 2.27
C LEU A 58 3.31 -20.70 2.55
N SER A 59 2.77 -21.65 3.32
CA SER A 59 1.36 -21.64 3.74
C SER A 59 1.04 -20.45 4.63
N LEU A 60 1.91 -20.13 5.60
CA LEU A 60 1.74 -18.96 6.47
C LEU A 60 1.75 -17.66 5.68
N ILE A 61 2.68 -17.51 4.73
CA ILE A 61 2.73 -16.35 3.83
C ILE A 61 1.46 -16.27 3.00
N PHE A 62 1.04 -17.38 2.39
CA PHE A 62 -0.18 -17.44 1.57
C PHE A 62 -1.41 -17.02 2.37
N TRP A 63 -1.64 -17.62 3.54
CA TRP A 63 -2.78 -17.26 4.39
C TRP A 63 -2.69 -15.83 4.93
N SER A 64 -1.50 -15.35 5.24
CA SER A 64 -1.28 -13.96 5.64
C SER A 64 -1.68 -13.00 4.52
N LEU A 65 -1.25 -13.24 3.27
CA LEU A 65 -1.63 -12.40 2.13
C LEU A 65 -3.16 -12.40 1.91
N ILE A 66 -3.80 -13.57 1.97
CA ILE A 66 -5.26 -13.67 1.82
C ILE A 66 -6.01 -12.92 2.93
N ILE A 67 -5.65 -13.14 4.19
CA ILE A 67 -6.35 -12.53 5.33
C ILE A 67 -6.05 -11.03 5.41
N VAL A 68 -4.78 -10.64 5.29
CA VAL A 68 -4.35 -9.26 5.50
C VAL A 68 -4.62 -8.41 4.28
N ILE A 69 -4.30 -8.84 3.05
CA ILE A 69 -4.45 -7.98 1.87
C ILE A 69 -5.83 -8.14 1.25
N SER A 70 -6.36 -9.36 1.12
CA SER A 70 -7.67 -9.52 0.51
C SER A 70 -8.79 -9.22 1.50
N ILE A 71 -8.88 -9.98 2.59
CA ILE A 71 -10.04 -9.91 3.49
C ILE A 71 -10.05 -8.58 4.28
N LYS A 72 -8.97 -8.27 5.01
CA LYS A 72 -8.91 -7.07 5.86
C LYS A 72 -9.06 -5.78 5.04
N TYR A 73 -8.38 -5.63 3.89
CA TYR A 73 -8.51 -4.40 3.11
C TYR A 73 -9.88 -4.27 2.44
N ILE A 74 -10.44 -5.34 1.87
CA ILE A 74 -11.77 -5.24 1.24
C ILE A 74 -12.85 -4.91 2.29
N ILE A 75 -12.78 -5.54 3.47
CA ILE A 75 -13.81 -5.35 4.50
C ILE A 75 -13.65 -4.01 5.23
N PHE A 76 -12.44 -3.56 5.54
CA PHE A 76 -12.26 -2.33 6.33
C PHE A 76 -11.85 -1.14 5.47
N VAL A 77 -10.79 -1.28 4.68
CA VAL A 77 -10.18 -0.15 3.96
C VAL A 77 -11.06 0.30 2.79
N MET A 78 -11.56 -0.63 1.98
CA MET A 78 -12.42 -0.32 0.83
C MET A 78 -13.85 0.11 1.24
N ARG A 79 -14.28 -0.20 2.47
CA ARG A 79 -15.55 0.30 3.03
C ARG A 79 -15.42 1.68 3.65
N ALA A 80 -14.20 2.11 3.95
CA ALA A 80 -13.90 3.45 4.44
C ALA A 80 -13.55 4.35 3.24
N ASP A 81 -14.49 4.52 2.32
CA ASP A 81 -14.33 5.34 1.12
C ASP A 81 -15.19 6.62 1.18
N ASN A 82 -14.74 7.65 0.47
CA ASN A 82 -15.48 8.87 0.24
C ASN A 82 -15.89 8.98 -1.23
N ARG A 83 -17.12 8.57 -1.58
CA ARG A 83 -17.61 8.69 -2.97
C ARG A 83 -16.64 8.06 -3.99
N GLY A 84 -16.01 6.93 -3.65
CA GLY A 84 -15.03 6.26 -4.50
C GLY A 84 -13.58 6.74 -4.34
N GLU A 85 -13.29 7.76 -3.54
CA GLU A 85 -11.91 8.09 -3.12
C GLU A 85 -11.58 7.40 -1.79
N GLY A 86 -10.65 6.45 -1.83
CA GLY A 86 -10.17 5.72 -0.65
C GLY A 86 -8.95 6.35 0.00
N GLY A 87 -8.65 5.94 1.23
CA GLY A 87 -7.39 6.25 1.90
C GLY A 87 -7.47 7.37 2.94
N ILE A 88 -6.37 7.54 3.68
CA ILE A 88 -6.33 8.36 4.89
C ILE A 88 -6.57 9.85 4.61
N LEU A 89 -6.15 10.33 3.43
CA LEU A 89 -6.35 11.72 2.99
C LEU A 89 -7.80 11.99 2.57
N ALA A 90 -8.45 11.05 1.87
CA ALA A 90 -9.85 11.16 1.48
C ALA A 90 -10.78 11.13 2.71
N LEU A 91 -10.50 10.25 3.67
CA LEU A 91 -11.22 10.18 4.95
C LEU A 91 -11.01 11.43 5.81
N LEU A 92 -9.78 11.96 5.84
CA LEU A 92 -9.49 13.22 6.52
C LEU A 92 -10.29 14.38 5.91
N ALA A 93 -10.28 14.51 4.58
CA ALA A 93 -11.04 15.55 3.87
C ALA A 93 -12.55 15.44 4.12
N LEU A 94 -13.12 14.23 4.09
CA LEU A 94 -14.51 13.95 4.47
C LEU A 94 -14.83 14.44 5.87
N THR A 95 -13.99 14.04 6.81
CA THR A 95 -14.20 14.31 8.22
C THR A 95 -14.15 15.82 8.44
N LEU A 96 -13.16 16.53 7.87
CA LEU A 96 -13.13 17.99 7.98
C LEU A 96 -14.37 18.69 7.39
N HIS A 97 -15.01 18.10 6.38
CA HIS A 97 -16.16 18.70 5.70
C HIS A 97 -17.50 18.43 6.40
N HIS A 98 -17.68 17.26 7.02
CA HIS A 98 -18.95 16.85 7.65
C HIS A 98 -18.95 16.89 9.19
N PHE A 99 -17.81 17.06 9.84
CA PHE A 99 -17.74 16.99 11.31
C PHE A 99 -18.26 18.27 11.98
N ARG A 100 -19.40 18.17 12.66
CA ARG A 100 -20.03 19.25 13.44
C ARG A 100 -19.70 19.20 14.94
N GLY A 101 -18.51 18.69 15.28
CA GLY A 101 -18.01 18.61 16.66
C GLY A 101 -17.40 19.91 17.17
N THR A 102 -16.83 19.87 18.37
CA THR A 102 -16.11 21.03 18.94
C THR A 102 -14.77 21.27 18.22
N ASP A 103 -14.29 22.52 18.22
CA ASP A 103 -13.01 22.90 17.58
C ASP A 103 -11.81 22.09 18.08
N ARG A 104 -11.86 21.63 19.34
CA ARG A 104 -10.86 20.75 19.94
C ARG A 104 -10.86 19.36 19.30
N GLN A 105 -12.02 18.75 19.08
CA GLN A 105 -12.13 17.43 18.43
C GLN A 105 -11.66 17.50 16.98
N ARG A 106 -12.00 18.59 16.27
CA ARG A 106 -11.54 18.83 14.91
C ARG A 106 -10.01 18.93 14.84
N HIS A 107 -9.39 19.65 15.76
CA HIS A 107 -7.92 19.70 15.86
C HIS A 107 -7.30 18.32 16.08
N TRP A 108 -7.83 17.51 16.99
CA TRP A 108 -7.33 16.16 17.23
C TRP A 108 -7.45 15.26 15.99
N LEU A 109 -8.57 15.35 15.27
CA LEU A 109 -8.76 14.61 14.01
C LEU A 109 -7.77 15.03 12.93
N ILE A 110 -7.50 16.33 12.80
CA ILE A 110 -6.48 16.84 11.87
C ILE A 110 -5.10 16.29 12.22
N MET A 111 -4.71 16.35 13.50
CA MET A 111 -3.42 15.82 13.96
C MET A 111 -3.29 14.33 13.67
N LEU A 112 -4.35 13.55 13.92
CA LEU A 112 -4.37 12.11 13.64
C LEU A 112 -4.26 11.83 12.13
N GLY A 113 -4.94 12.62 11.30
CA GLY A 113 -4.86 12.52 9.85
C GLY A 113 -3.49 12.86 9.29
N ILE A 114 -2.87 13.94 9.78
CA ILE A 114 -1.50 14.33 9.40
C ILE A 114 -0.51 13.24 9.81
N PHE A 115 -0.62 12.74 11.03
CA PHE A 115 0.21 11.64 11.52
C PHE A 115 0.09 10.38 10.65
N GLY A 116 -1.14 10.01 10.29
CA GLY A 116 -1.40 8.91 9.36
C GLY A 116 -0.80 9.14 7.96
N ALA A 117 -0.93 10.36 7.43
CA ALA A 117 -0.35 10.74 6.14
C ALA A 117 1.19 10.68 6.16
N THR A 118 1.82 11.09 7.26
CA THR A 118 3.28 11.01 7.41
C THR A 118 3.78 9.58 7.52
N LEU A 119 3.04 8.69 8.21
CA LEU A 119 3.38 7.27 8.28
C LEU A 119 3.28 6.60 6.91
N PHE A 120 2.21 6.89 6.17
CA PHE A 120 2.04 6.39 4.81
C PHE A 120 3.14 6.88 3.86
N TYR A 121 3.52 8.16 3.96
CA TYR A 121 4.64 8.70 3.20
C TYR A 121 5.98 8.05 3.58
N GLY A 122 6.19 7.82 4.88
CA GLY A 122 7.36 7.12 5.40
C GLY A 122 7.47 5.71 4.84
N ASP A 123 6.38 4.94 4.85
CA ASP A 123 6.32 3.58 4.31
C ASP A 123 6.77 3.52 2.84
N GLY A 124 6.25 4.43 2.00
CA GLY A 124 6.63 4.54 0.59
C GLY A 124 8.10 4.91 0.34
N VAL A 125 8.78 5.55 1.31
CA VAL A 125 10.22 5.88 1.22
C VAL A 125 11.09 4.78 1.81
N ILE A 126 10.61 4.08 2.84
CA ILE A 126 11.36 3.04 3.56
C ILE A 126 11.51 1.78 2.71
N THR A 127 10.45 1.31 2.03
CA THR A 127 10.50 0.04 1.29
C THR A 127 11.59 0.00 0.21
N PRO A 128 11.76 1.03 -0.65
CA PRO A 128 12.88 1.06 -1.60
C PRO A 128 14.25 1.11 -0.92
N ALA A 129 14.39 1.85 0.18
CA ALA A 129 15.65 1.96 0.90
C ALA A 129 16.08 0.63 1.53
N ILE A 130 15.15 -0.09 2.15
CA ILE A 130 15.40 -1.43 2.70
C ILE A 130 15.72 -2.41 1.58
N SER A 131 15.05 -2.31 0.42
CA SER A 131 15.34 -3.16 -0.75
C SER A 131 16.76 -3.01 -1.25
N VAL A 132 17.24 -1.77 -1.38
CA VAL A 132 18.63 -1.49 -1.80
C VAL A 132 19.65 -1.93 -0.74
N LEU A 133 19.37 -1.75 0.56
CA LEU A 133 20.29 -2.14 1.64
C LEU A 133 20.34 -3.65 1.89
N SER A 134 19.26 -4.36 1.56
CA SER A 134 19.19 -5.80 1.74
C SER A 134 19.84 -6.57 0.59
N ALA A 135 19.85 -6.00 -0.62
CA ALA A 135 20.45 -6.61 -1.82
C ALA A 135 21.97 -6.70 -1.69
#